data_AF-A0A349TC57-F1
#
_entry.id   AF-A0A349TC57-F1
#
_cell.length_a   1.000
_cell.length_b   1.000
_cell.length_c   1.000
_cell.angle_alpha   90.00
_cell.angle_beta   90.00
_cell.angle_gamma   90.00
#
_symmetry.space_group_name_H-M   'P 1'
#
loop_
_entity.id
_entity.type
_entity.pdbx_description
1 polymer ?
#
loop_
_entity_poly.entity_id
_entity_poly.type
_entity_poly.pdbx_seq_one_letter_code
_entity_poly.pdbx_strand_id
1 'polypeptide(L)'
;MDKGDQAEILEEGLNAQERNDLIPASGLPIEEMEQFAVIGKGSAQYTSAHKCLTQAVYYEAANEPLAGKRAVAQVVINRLRHPAYPNSICGVVYEGVNDPVCQFSFTCDGSLLRKPLAVQWAQSGKVAEEALAGAVEPLVGSATHYHADYVLPRWAFTLAKIDKVGMHMFYRFPGDAGGEPAFTRRWNGRENVPYLSEARLRQMLSGRYVEKVVKPEYTPGLTVTPHVTDRHAPSDVGGRIDMTKSWRLSIPDPVSGQGAYDTARSVQGEASQAADSVSEDEGATS
;
A
#
# COMPACT_ATOMS: atom_id res chain seq x y z
N MET A 1 6.02 -11.03 24.77
CA MET A 1 6.20 -11.54 23.40
C MET A 1 7.35 -10.79 22.80
N ASP A 2 8.42 -11.50 22.51
CA ASP A 2 9.62 -10.98 21.85
C ASP A 2 9.25 -10.63 20.39
N LYS A 3 8.81 -9.38 20.17
CA LYS A 3 8.18 -8.94 18.91
C LYS A 3 9.20 -8.77 17.76
N GLY A 4 10.51 -8.84 18.02
CA GLY A 4 11.56 -8.61 17.03
C GLY A 4 11.84 -9.83 16.15
N ASP A 5 12.24 -10.95 16.75
CA ASP A 5 12.75 -12.11 16.00
C ASP A 5 11.64 -12.89 15.27
N GLN A 6 10.40 -12.86 15.75
CA GLN A 6 9.31 -13.61 15.12
C GLN A 6 8.79 -12.95 13.85
N ALA A 7 8.94 -11.62 13.72
CA ALA A 7 8.51 -10.85 12.55
C ALA A 7 9.55 -10.85 11.41
N GLU A 8 10.69 -11.52 11.59
CA GLU A 8 11.71 -11.64 10.55
C GLU A 8 11.15 -12.38 9.32
N ILE A 9 11.31 -11.73 8.16
CA ILE A 9 10.99 -12.33 6.86
C ILE A 9 12.13 -13.27 6.51
N LEU A 10 11.82 -14.55 6.37
CA LEU A 10 12.80 -15.57 6.01
C LEU A 10 13.07 -15.55 4.50
N GLU A 11 12.03 -15.35 3.69
CA GLU A 11 12.10 -15.36 2.23
C GLU A 11 11.02 -14.48 1.58
N GLU A 12 11.27 -14.05 0.32
CA GLU A 12 10.35 -13.26 -0.52
C GLU A 12 10.29 -13.80 -1.96
N GLY A 13 9.22 -13.48 -2.69
CA GLY A 13 9.06 -13.80 -4.12
C GLY A 13 8.62 -15.24 -4.40
N LEU A 14 9.01 -15.79 -5.55
CA LEU A 14 8.59 -17.14 -5.99
C LEU A 14 9.00 -18.24 -5.01
N ASN A 15 10.20 -18.13 -4.42
CA ASN A 15 10.68 -19.09 -3.42
C ASN A 15 9.80 -19.07 -2.15
N ALA A 16 9.34 -17.89 -1.74
CA ALA A 16 8.42 -17.77 -0.60
C ALA A 16 7.07 -18.42 -0.91
N GLN A 17 6.54 -18.27 -2.12
CA GLN A 17 5.29 -18.93 -2.53
C GLN A 17 5.42 -20.46 -2.47
N GLU A 18 6.48 -21.02 -3.05
CA GLU A 18 6.74 -22.46 -3.01
C GLU A 18 6.84 -22.98 -1.57
N ARG A 19 7.57 -22.28 -0.70
CA ARG A 19 7.69 -22.67 0.71
C ARG A 19 6.41 -22.50 1.50
N ASN A 20 5.64 -21.47 1.22
CA ASN A 20 4.34 -21.23 1.83
C ASN A 20 3.33 -22.33 1.49
N ASP A 21 3.40 -22.87 0.27
CA ASP A 21 2.56 -23.99 -0.17
C ASP A 21 2.93 -25.31 0.53
N LEU A 22 4.16 -25.45 1.01
CA LEU A 22 4.59 -26.59 1.83
C LEU A 22 4.05 -26.54 3.26
N ILE A 23 3.58 -25.39 3.75
CA ILE A 23 2.93 -25.29 5.06
C ILE A 23 1.51 -25.87 4.94
N PRO A 24 1.20 -27.01 5.59
CA PRO A 24 -0.13 -27.61 5.48
C PRO A 24 -1.16 -26.76 6.23
N ALA A 25 -2.39 -26.71 5.70
CA ALA A 25 -3.52 -26.24 6.48
C ALA A 25 -3.71 -27.14 7.71
N SER A 26 -4.12 -26.55 8.84
CA SER A 26 -4.24 -27.26 10.12
C SER A 26 -5.26 -28.41 10.11
N GLY A 27 -6.17 -28.44 9.13
CA GLY A 27 -7.23 -29.46 8.99
C GLY A 27 -8.32 -29.37 10.06
N LEU A 28 -8.19 -28.45 11.02
CA LEU A 28 -9.20 -28.17 12.03
C LEU A 28 -10.39 -27.42 11.39
N PRO A 29 -11.61 -27.59 11.91
CA PRO A 29 -12.78 -26.86 11.41
C PRO A 29 -12.57 -25.35 11.44
N ILE A 30 -13.05 -24.67 10.40
CA ILE A 30 -13.15 -23.21 10.36
C ILE A 30 -14.44 -22.83 11.09
N GLU A 31 -14.28 -22.12 12.20
CA GLU A 31 -15.39 -21.77 13.08
C GLU A 31 -16.14 -20.54 12.57
N GLU A 32 -17.46 -20.53 12.73
CA GLU A 32 -18.28 -19.36 12.44
C GLU A 32 -18.18 -18.36 13.60
N MET A 33 -17.62 -17.18 13.32
CA MET A 33 -17.47 -16.13 14.32
C MET A 33 -18.78 -15.40 14.58
N GLU A 34 -18.99 -14.92 15.81
CA GLU A 34 -20.15 -14.09 16.16
C GLU A 34 -20.20 -12.83 15.28
N GLN A 35 -21.39 -12.29 15.01
CA GLN A 35 -21.56 -11.03 14.30
C GLN A 35 -21.08 -9.84 15.15
N PHE A 36 -20.41 -8.85 14.54
CA PHE A 36 -20.02 -7.61 15.22
C PHE A 36 -20.92 -6.45 14.78
N ALA A 37 -21.92 -6.12 15.61
CA ALA A 37 -22.87 -5.03 15.32
C ALA A 37 -23.12 -4.17 16.58
N VAL A 38 -22.06 -3.84 17.31
CA VAL A 38 -22.16 -3.17 18.63
C VAL A 38 -21.98 -1.65 18.59
N ILE A 39 -21.38 -1.12 17.52
CA ILE A 39 -21.14 0.33 17.39
C ILE A 39 -22.31 0.95 16.62
N GLY A 40 -23.12 1.76 17.30
CA GLY A 40 -24.31 2.37 16.70
C GLY A 40 -24.00 3.26 15.49
N LYS A 41 -24.56 2.92 14.32
CA LYS A 41 -24.45 3.70 13.09
C LYS A 41 -24.90 5.14 13.32
N GLY A 42 -24.11 6.10 12.84
CA GLY A 42 -24.35 7.55 13.03
C GLY A 42 -23.69 8.15 14.27
N SER A 43 -23.13 7.34 15.17
CA SER A 43 -22.30 7.86 16.28
C SER A 43 -20.91 8.31 15.81
N ALA A 44 -20.29 9.23 16.55
CA ALA A 44 -18.90 9.62 16.30
C ALA A 44 -17.92 8.43 16.41
N GLN A 45 -18.25 7.45 17.26
CA GLN A 45 -17.50 6.20 17.40
C GLN A 45 -17.59 5.37 16.13
N TYR A 46 -18.79 5.24 15.55
CA TYR A 46 -18.99 4.56 14.26
C TYR A 46 -18.19 5.22 13.14
N THR A 47 -18.21 6.56 13.02
CA THR A 47 -17.43 7.27 12.01
C THR A 47 -15.92 6.98 12.14
N SER A 48 -15.42 6.91 13.38
CA SER A 48 -14.01 6.61 13.65
C SER A 48 -13.67 5.14 13.32
N ALA A 49 -14.47 4.19 13.81
CA ALA A 49 -14.31 2.76 13.50
C ALA A 49 -14.36 2.50 11.99
N HIS A 50 -15.35 3.08 11.31
CA HIS A 50 -15.53 2.95 9.86
C HIS A 50 -14.30 3.48 9.11
N LYS A 51 -13.77 4.65 9.49
CA LYS A 51 -12.55 5.19 8.89
C LYS A 51 -11.34 4.28 9.12
N CYS A 52 -11.10 3.82 10.35
CA CYS A 52 -9.97 2.95 10.68
C CYS A 52 -10.04 1.61 9.95
N LEU A 53 -11.22 0.98 9.91
CA LEU A 53 -11.42 -0.28 9.20
C LEU A 53 -11.30 -0.10 7.68
N THR A 54 -11.81 1.00 7.14
CA THR A 54 -11.64 1.37 5.72
C THR A 54 -10.15 1.49 5.36
N GLN A 55 -9.36 2.16 6.21
CA GLN A 55 -7.92 2.29 6.03
C GLN A 55 -7.25 0.92 5.99
N ALA A 56 -7.54 0.05 6.96
CA ALA A 56 -6.98 -1.29 7.00
C ALA A 56 -7.32 -2.08 5.72
N VAL A 57 -8.60 -2.15 5.34
CA VAL A 57 -9.02 -2.90 4.13
C VAL A 57 -8.41 -2.29 2.85
N TYR A 58 -8.30 -0.96 2.76
CA TYR A 58 -7.71 -0.31 1.60
C TYR A 58 -6.21 -0.61 1.47
N TYR A 59 -5.42 -0.32 2.50
CA TYR A 59 -3.97 -0.46 2.40
C TYR A 59 -3.49 -1.91 2.37
N GLU A 60 -4.26 -2.83 2.92
CA GLU A 60 -3.89 -4.25 2.97
C GLU A 60 -4.49 -5.06 1.83
N ALA A 61 -5.67 -4.69 1.31
CA ALA A 61 -6.43 -5.55 0.41
C ALA A 61 -7.14 -4.82 -0.74
N ALA A 62 -6.80 -3.57 -1.08
CA ALA A 62 -7.51 -2.82 -2.13
C ALA A 62 -7.56 -3.53 -3.50
N ASN A 63 -6.55 -4.33 -3.84
CA ASN A 63 -6.46 -5.09 -5.09
C ASN A 63 -6.92 -6.54 -4.97
N GLU A 64 -7.31 -6.98 -3.77
CA GLU A 64 -7.81 -8.33 -3.53
C GLU A 64 -9.25 -8.51 -4.05
N PRO A 65 -9.67 -9.76 -4.34
CA PRO A 65 -11.08 -10.07 -4.53
C PRO A 65 -11.92 -9.65 -3.31
N LEU A 66 -13.23 -9.52 -3.50
CA LEU A 66 -14.14 -9.10 -2.42
C LEU A 66 -13.99 -9.94 -1.13
N ALA A 67 -13.81 -11.26 -1.29
CA ALA A 67 -13.56 -12.16 -0.18
C ALA A 67 -12.26 -11.81 0.59
N GLY A 68 -11.18 -11.45 -0.11
CA GLY A 68 -9.92 -11.04 0.53
C GLY A 68 -10.05 -9.71 1.30
N LYS A 69 -10.83 -8.76 0.77
CA LYS A 69 -11.16 -7.51 1.48
C LYS A 69 -11.94 -7.78 2.78
N ARG A 70 -12.96 -8.65 2.70
CA ARG A 70 -13.77 -9.06 3.85
C ARG A 70 -12.94 -9.84 4.87
N ALA A 71 -12.03 -10.68 4.41
CA ALA A 71 -11.14 -11.45 5.26
C ALA A 71 -10.22 -10.56 6.12
N VAL A 72 -9.63 -9.51 5.54
CA VAL A 72 -8.84 -8.53 6.32
C VAL A 72 -9.72 -7.81 7.35
N ALA A 73 -10.94 -7.40 6.97
CA ALA A 73 -11.87 -6.79 7.92
C ALA A 73 -12.23 -7.73 9.08
N GLN A 74 -12.47 -9.01 8.77
CA GLN A 74 -12.73 -10.05 9.77
C GLN A 74 -11.56 -10.22 10.73
N VAL A 75 -10.31 -10.24 10.24
CA VAL A 75 -9.12 -10.32 11.11
C VAL A 75 -9.04 -9.15 12.09
N VAL A 76 -9.35 -7.92 11.65
CA VAL A 76 -9.37 -6.74 12.55
C VAL A 76 -10.41 -6.91 13.67
N ILE A 77 -11.61 -7.40 13.33
CA ILE A 77 -12.69 -7.66 14.30
C ILE A 77 -12.32 -8.82 15.24
N ASN A 78 -11.72 -9.88 14.72
CA ASN A 78 -11.23 -11.02 15.50
C ASN A 78 -10.17 -10.57 16.50
N ARG A 79 -9.20 -9.75 16.07
CA ARG A 79 -8.20 -9.15 16.98
C ARG A 79 -8.88 -8.34 18.07
N LEU A 80 -9.82 -7.46 17.73
CA LEU A 80 -10.58 -6.68 18.73
C LEU A 80 -11.20 -7.56 19.83
N ARG A 81 -11.66 -8.75 19.47
CA ARG A 81 -12.30 -9.71 20.37
C ARG A 81 -11.33 -10.65 21.10
N HIS A 82 -10.08 -10.72 20.68
CA HIS A 82 -9.11 -11.63 21.27
C HIS A 82 -8.28 -10.94 22.37
N PRO A 83 -8.05 -11.55 23.55
CA PRO A 83 -7.37 -10.92 24.69
C PRO A 83 -5.92 -10.47 24.43
N ALA A 84 -5.28 -10.99 23.38
CA ALA A 84 -3.92 -10.60 22.99
C ALA A 84 -3.81 -9.21 22.30
N TYR A 85 -4.94 -8.56 21.97
CA TYR A 85 -4.95 -7.32 21.20
C TYR A 85 -5.77 -6.21 21.87
N PRO A 86 -5.63 -4.95 21.40
CA PRO A 86 -6.53 -3.87 21.79
C PRO A 86 -7.99 -4.18 21.44
N ASN A 87 -8.92 -3.74 22.28
CA ASN A 87 -10.36 -4.02 22.12
C ASN A 87 -11.15 -2.85 21.52
N SER A 88 -10.59 -2.18 20.52
CA SER A 88 -11.27 -1.22 19.64
C SER A 88 -10.70 -1.30 18.22
N ILE A 89 -11.48 -0.90 17.22
CA ILE A 89 -11.11 -1.07 15.81
C ILE A 89 -9.86 -0.23 15.50
N CYS A 90 -9.89 1.06 15.86
CA CYS A 90 -8.73 1.93 15.70
C CYS A 90 -7.57 1.50 16.59
N GLY A 91 -7.83 0.92 17.77
CA GLY A 91 -6.80 0.38 18.64
C GLY A 91 -6.00 -0.73 17.97
N VAL A 92 -6.69 -1.66 17.28
CA VAL A 92 -6.05 -2.73 16.50
C VAL A 92 -5.32 -2.17 15.27
N VAL A 93 -5.97 -1.29 14.50
CA VAL A 93 -5.41 -0.75 13.26
C VAL A 93 -4.14 0.06 13.51
N TYR A 94 -4.08 0.82 14.60
CA TYR A 94 -2.93 1.64 14.97
C TYR A 94 -2.05 1.01 16.07
N GLU A 95 -2.17 -0.30 16.32
CA GLU A 95 -1.29 -0.97 17.27
C GLU A 95 0.17 -0.82 16.83
N GLY A 96 1.02 -0.39 17.76
CA GLY A 96 2.45 -0.22 17.50
C GLY A 96 2.82 1.07 16.76
N VAL A 97 1.88 2.00 16.50
CA VAL A 97 2.19 3.23 15.74
C VAL A 97 3.28 4.11 16.38
N ASN A 98 3.48 3.99 17.69
CA ASN A 98 4.54 4.69 18.43
C ASN A 98 5.74 3.81 18.76
N ASP A 99 5.73 2.56 18.31
CA ASP A 99 6.78 1.58 18.52
C ASP A 99 7.67 1.46 17.25
N PRO A 100 8.82 0.75 17.32
CA PRO A 100 9.66 0.52 16.15
C PRO A 100 8.98 -0.31 15.06
N VAL A 101 8.00 -1.14 15.42
CA VAL A 101 7.27 -2.02 14.50
C VAL A 101 5.79 -1.78 14.65
N CYS A 102 5.12 -1.51 13.53
CA CYS A 102 3.69 -1.22 13.49
C CYS A 102 2.94 -2.44 12.98
N GLN A 103 1.78 -2.72 13.58
CA GLN A 103 1.00 -3.90 13.21
C GLN A 103 0.49 -3.82 11.76
N PHE A 104 0.15 -2.62 11.31
CA PHE A 104 -0.17 -2.32 9.92
C PHE A 104 0.85 -1.29 9.41
N SER A 105 1.65 -1.68 8.42
CA SER A 105 2.81 -0.89 7.97
C SER A 105 2.42 0.50 7.45
N PHE A 106 1.24 0.64 6.84
CA PHE A 106 0.72 1.90 6.30
C PHE A 106 0.58 3.00 7.37
N THR A 107 0.45 2.63 8.65
CA THR A 107 0.34 3.58 9.76
C THR A 107 1.66 4.27 10.10
N CYS A 108 2.78 3.73 9.60
CA CYS A 108 4.12 4.18 9.96
C CYS A 108 5.02 4.48 8.75
N ASP A 109 4.73 3.94 7.58
CA ASP A 109 5.57 4.10 6.38
C ASP A 109 5.28 5.36 5.57
N GLY A 110 4.35 6.21 6.04
CA GLY A 110 3.93 7.43 5.37
C GLY A 110 2.86 7.25 4.30
N SER A 111 2.33 6.03 4.11
CA SER A 111 1.26 5.76 3.13
C SER A 111 0.03 6.63 3.32
N LEU A 112 -0.31 6.98 4.56
CA LEU A 112 -1.43 7.86 4.90
C LEU A 112 -1.34 9.28 4.34
N LEU A 113 -0.14 9.72 3.90
CA LEU A 113 0.05 11.02 3.25
C LEU A 113 -0.36 11.00 1.76
N ARG A 114 -0.47 9.82 1.16
CA ARG A 114 -0.86 9.67 -0.24
C ARG A 114 -2.37 9.78 -0.38
N LYS A 115 -2.83 10.41 -1.47
CA LYS A 115 -4.26 10.45 -1.81
C LYS A 115 -4.71 9.06 -2.27
N PRO A 116 -5.69 8.43 -1.60
CA PRO A 116 -6.21 7.13 -2.03
C PRO A 116 -6.92 7.19 -3.38
N LEU A 117 -6.91 6.08 -4.12
CA LEU A 117 -7.74 5.92 -5.31
C LEU A 117 -9.21 5.83 -4.91
N ALA A 118 -10.04 6.77 -5.41
CA ALA A 118 -11.41 6.96 -4.95
C ALA A 118 -12.29 5.70 -5.08
N VAL A 119 -12.17 4.95 -6.18
CA VAL A 119 -12.98 3.75 -6.43
C VAL A 119 -12.66 2.65 -5.42
N GLN A 120 -11.37 2.34 -5.24
CA GLN A 120 -10.93 1.32 -4.29
C GLN A 120 -11.23 1.73 -2.85
N TRP A 121 -11.05 3.01 -2.51
CA TRP A 121 -11.42 3.53 -1.20
C TRP A 121 -12.91 3.36 -0.90
N ALA A 122 -13.77 3.68 -1.85
CA ALA A 122 -15.22 3.49 -1.71
C ALA A 122 -15.60 2.00 -1.54
N GLN A 123 -14.96 1.11 -2.29
CA GLN A 123 -15.16 -0.34 -2.13
C GLN A 123 -14.72 -0.83 -0.75
N SER A 124 -13.53 -0.42 -0.28
CA SER A 124 -13.04 -0.74 1.06
C SER A 124 -13.95 -0.17 2.16
N GLY A 125 -14.49 1.02 1.94
CA GLY A 125 -15.45 1.65 2.84
C GLY A 125 -16.78 0.89 2.92
N LYS A 126 -17.25 0.32 1.81
CA LYS A 126 -18.44 -0.54 1.81
C LYS A 126 -18.21 -1.84 2.57
N VAL A 127 -17.04 -2.47 2.39
CA VAL A 127 -16.66 -3.67 3.16
C VAL A 127 -16.59 -3.37 4.66
N ALA A 128 -16.00 -2.23 5.03
CA ALA A 128 -15.95 -1.79 6.42
C ALA A 128 -17.35 -1.55 7.01
N GLU A 129 -18.26 -0.94 6.25
CA GLU A 129 -19.65 -0.76 6.65
C GLU A 129 -20.37 -2.10 6.86
N GLU A 130 -20.25 -3.04 5.91
CA GLU A 130 -20.85 -4.38 6.00
C GLU A 130 -20.34 -5.13 7.24
N ALA A 131 -19.03 -5.10 7.49
CA ALA A 131 -18.42 -5.77 8.64
C ALA A 131 -18.87 -5.17 9.99
N LEU A 132 -18.97 -3.83 10.08
CA LEU A 132 -19.49 -3.14 11.27
C LEU A 132 -21.01 -3.34 11.47
N ALA A 133 -21.72 -3.75 10.42
CA ALA A 133 -23.13 -4.12 10.47
C ALA A 133 -23.35 -5.62 10.78
N GLY A 134 -22.28 -6.37 11.08
CA GLY A 134 -22.36 -7.77 11.49
C GLY A 134 -22.10 -8.79 10.39
N ALA A 135 -21.68 -8.38 9.18
CA ALA A 135 -21.26 -9.34 8.17
C ALA A 135 -19.99 -10.09 8.61
N VAL A 136 -20.00 -11.41 8.44
CA VAL A 136 -18.90 -12.32 8.80
C VAL A 136 -18.32 -12.92 7.51
N GLU A 137 -17.00 -13.07 7.45
CA GLU A 137 -16.31 -13.78 6.35
C GLU A 137 -15.96 -15.22 6.78
N PRO A 138 -16.75 -16.24 6.40
CA PRO A 138 -16.59 -17.61 6.88
C PRO A 138 -15.28 -18.26 6.41
N LEU A 139 -14.68 -17.81 5.30
CA LEU A 139 -13.45 -18.41 4.76
C LEU A 139 -12.25 -18.30 5.71
N VAL A 140 -12.28 -17.35 6.65
CA VAL A 140 -11.15 -17.10 7.56
C VAL A 140 -11.47 -17.32 9.03
N GLY A 141 -12.72 -17.63 9.39
CA GLY A 141 -13.15 -17.96 10.76
C GLY A 141 -12.46 -17.12 11.84
N SER A 142 -11.72 -17.79 12.74
CA SER A 142 -11.00 -17.18 13.87
C SER A 142 -9.60 -16.65 13.54
N ALA A 143 -9.28 -16.37 12.27
CA ALA A 143 -7.99 -15.84 11.86
C ALA A 143 -7.64 -14.54 12.61
N THR A 144 -6.41 -14.47 13.11
CA THR A 144 -5.85 -13.27 13.76
C THR A 144 -4.55 -12.80 13.09
N HIS A 145 -4.02 -13.57 12.15
CA HIS A 145 -2.80 -13.25 11.43
C HIS A 145 -2.99 -13.57 9.95
N TYR A 146 -2.30 -12.80 9.11
CA TYR A 146 -2.15 -13.12 7.71
C TYR A 146 -0.84 -12.52 7.20
N HIS A 147 -0.37 -13.04 6.07
CA HIS A 147 0.70 -12.44 5.28
C HIS A 147 0.41 -12.66 3.79
N ALA A 148 1.05 -11.87 2.94
CA ALA A 148 0.99 -12.09 1.50
C ALA A 148 1.76 -13.37 1.13
N ASP A 149 1.30 -14.10 0.12
CA ASP A 149 1.86 -15.39 -0.30
C ASP A 149 3.30 -15.30 -0.84
N TYR A 150 3.72 -14.11 -1.27
CA TYR A 150 5.08 -13.80 -1.70
C TYR A 150 6.01 -13.37 -0.56
N VAL A 151 5.58 -13.50 0.70
CA VAL A 151 6.38 -13.27 1.91
C VAL A 151 6.28 -14.49 2.81
N LEU A 152 7.37 -14.91 3.46
CA LEU A 152 7.37 -16.00 4.43
C LEU A 152 7.94 -15.54 5.77
N PRO A 153 7.09 -15.13 6.73
CA PRO A 153 7.53 -14.76 8.07
C PRO A 153 7.81 -15.99 8.94
N ARG A 154 8.77 -15.90 9.86
CA ARG A 154 9.15 -17.01 10.75
C ARG A 154 7.97 -17.56 11.57
N TRP A 155 7.08 -16.69 12.04
CA TRP A 155 5.92 -17.12 12.82
C TRP A 155 4.93 -18.00 12.03
N ALA A 156 4.97 -18.02 10.69
CA ALA A 156 4.07 -18.84 9.87
C ALA A 156 4.18 -20.35 10.20
N PHE A 157 5.36 -20.78 10.66
CA PHE A 157 5.60 -22.16 11.11
C PHE A 157 5.09 -22.46 12.52
N THR A 158 4.74 -21.43 13.29
CA THR A 158 4.32 -21.55 14.70
C THR A 158 2.81 -21.45 14.87
N LEU A 159 2.10 -20.93 13.87
CA LEU A 159 0.66 -20.73 13.89
C LEU A 159 -0.06 -21.79 13.03
N ALA A 160 -1.33 -21.99 13.32
CA ALA A 160 -2.17 -22.89 12.56
C ALA A 160 -2.68 -22.18 11.29
N LYS A 161 -2.20 -22.63 10.11
CA LYS A 161 -2.69 -22.16 8.81
C LYS A 161 -4.16 -22.57 8.62
N ILE A 162 -5.00 -21.61 8.23
CA ILE A 162 -6.42 -21.80 7.95
C ILE A 162 -6.59 -22.07 6.46
N ASP A 163 -6.45 -21.02 5.64
CA ASP A 163 -6.64 -21.08 4.19
C ASP A 163 -5.95 -19.88 3.52
N LYS A 164 -5.87 -19.93 2.19
CA LYS A 164 -5.45 -18.82 1.33
C LYS A 164 -6.67 -18.19 0.66
N VAL A 165 -6.89 -16.89 0.88
CA VAL A 165 -7.93 -16.11 0.21
C VAL A 165 -7.27 -15.00 -0.59
N GLY A 166 -7.39 -15.08 -1.92
CA GLY A 166 -6.67 -14.20 -2.83
C GLY A 166 -5.15 -14.40 -2.69
N MET A 167 -4.40 -13.33 -2.44
CA MET A 167 -2.96 -13.38 -2.21
C MET A 167 -2.57 -13.53 -0.74
N HIS A 168 -3.54 -13.61 0.18
CA HIS A 168 -3.26 -13.69 1.62
C HIS A 168 -3.41 -15.10 2.16
N MET A 169 -2.44 -15.53 2.96
CA MET A 169 -2.51 -16.74 3.77
C MET A 169 -2.91 -16.39 5.19
N PHE A 170 -3.97 -17.01 5.71
CA PHE A 170 -4.56 -16.71 7.01
C PHE A 170 -4.21 -17.76 8.06
N TYR A 171 -4.00 -17.30 9.29
CA TYR A 171 -3.57 -18.13 10.41
C TYR A 171 -4.31 -17.75 11.70
N ARG A 172 -4.41 -18.74 12.60
CA ARG A 172 -4.88 -18.57 13.98
C ARG A 172 -3.85 -19.11 14.97
N PHE A 173 -4.04 -18.75 16.24
CA PHE A 173 -3.26 -19.37 17.31
C PHE A 173 -3.49 -20.89 17.33
N PRO A 174 -2.48 -21.70 17.69
CA PRO A 174 -2.67 -23.13 17.88
C PRO A 174 -3.47 -23.41 19.18
N GLY A 175 -4.18 -24.54 19.19
CA GLY A 175 -4.94 -24.99 20.36
C GLY A 175 -6.11 -24.07 20.73
N ASP A 176 -6.49 -24.09 22.01
CA ASP A 176 -7.67 -23.38 22.53
C ASP A 176 -7.63 -21.87 22.30
N ALA A 177 -6.43 -21.28 22.25
CA ALA A 177 -6.25 -19.84 21.99
C ALA A 177 -6.68 -19.43 20.56
N GLY A 178 -6.77 -20.39 19.64
CA GLY A 178 -7.25 -20.16 18.28
C GLY A 178 -8.73 -20.42 18.07
N GLY A 179 -9.42 -21.05 19.03
CA GLY A 179 -10.84 -21.35 18.94
C GLY A 179 -11.72 -20.14 19.26
N GLU A 180 -12.94 -20.13 18.75
CA GLU A 180 -14.00 -19.16 19.02
C GLU A 180 -14.17 -18.85 20.52
N PRO A 181 -14.09 -19.81 21.46
CA PRO A 181 -14.19 -19.52 22.88
C PRO A 181 -13.12 -18.57 23.44
N ALA A 182 -11.99 -18.36 22.74
CA ALA A 182 -10.95 -17.41 23.14
C ALA A 182 -11.34 -15.94 22.86
N PHE A 183 -12.33 -15.69 21.99
CA PHE A 183 -12.69 -14.37 21.48
C PHE A 183 -13.70 -13.64 22.39
N THR A 184 -13.37 -13.54 23.68
CA THR A 184 -14.27 -13.06 24.74
C THR A 184 -14.29 -11.54 24.94
N ARG A 185 -13.36 -10.80 24.33
CA ARG A 185 -13.23 -9.35 24.57
C ARG A 185 -14.35 -8.60 23.88
N ARG A 186 -14.92 -7.65 24.61
CA ARG A 186 -15.92 -6.72 24.08
C ARG A 186 -15.25 -5.40 23.71
N TRP A 187 -15.85 -4.73 22.73
CA TRP A 187 -15.51 -3.36 22.37
C TRP A 187 -15.54 -2.47 23.62
N ASN A 188 -14.49 -1.67 23.85
CA ASN A 188 -14.35 -0.84 25.05
C ASN A 188 -15.22 0.43 25.07
N GLY A 189 -16.04 0.66 24.05
CA GLY A 189 -16.91 1.82 23.94
C GLY A 189 -16.25 3.07 23.32
N ARG A 190 -14.97 3.01 22.94
CA ARG A 190 -14.25 4.18 22.42
C ARG A 190 -13.26 3.84 21.31
N GLU A 191 -13.46 4.51 20.19
CA GLU A 191 -12.50 4.61 19.10
C GLU A 191 -11.62 5.84 19.31
N ASN A 192 -10.30 5.66 19.22
CA ASN A 192 -9.33 6.72 19.32
C ASN A 192 -8.34 6.59 18.17
N VAL A 193 -8.31 7.57 17.27
CA VAL A 193 -7.27 7.68 16.25
C VAL A 193 -6.08 8.40 16.87
N PRO A 194 -4.91 7.78 16.97
CA PRO A 194 -3.75 8.44 17.54
C PRO A 194 -3.34 9.64 16.68
N TYR A 195 -2.72 10.63 17.32
CA TYR A 195 -2.09 11.72 16.59
C TYR A 195 -0.88 11.17 15.81
N LEU A 196 -0.89 11.38 14.50
CA LEU A 196 0.22 11.02 13.62
C LEU A 196 0.97 12.29 13.23
N SER A 197 2.22 12.42 13.65
CA SER A 197 3.06 13.54 13.24
C SER A 197 3.32 13.46 11.74
N GLU A 198 2.84 14.45 11.00
CA GLU A 198 3.09 14.55 9.56
C GLU A 198 4.59 14.62 9.24
N ALA A 199 5.37 15.31 10.08
CA ALA A 199 6.83 15.34 9.94
C ALA A 199 7.45 13.94 10.07
N ARG A 200 7.00 13.14 11.05
CA ARG A 200 7.45 11.74 11.22
C ARG A 200 7.06 10.88 10.01
N LEU A 201 5.81 10.99 9.55
CA LEU A 201 5.35 10.23 8.39
C LEU A 201 6.10 10.61 7.10
N ARG A 202 6.38 11.91 6.89
CA ARG A 202 7.19 12.38 5.76
C ARG A 202 8.61 11.86 5.83
N GLN A 203 9.22 11.85 7.02
CA GLN A 203 10.54 11.27 7.24
C GLN A 203 10.56 9.78 6.87
N MET A 204 9.59 8.99 7.35
CA MET A 204 9.49 7.56 7.05
C MET A 204 9.25 7.30 5.56
N LEU A 205 8.42 8.13 4.90
CA LEU A 205 8.22 8.08 3.45
C LEU A 205 9.52 8.37 2.68
N SER A 206 10.29 9.37 3.13
CA SER A 206 11.58 9.76 2.53
C SER A 206 12.71 8.77 2.83
N GLY A 207 12.61 7.98 3.90
CA GLY A 207 13.61 6.97 4.29
C GLY A 207 13.71 5.77 3.36
N ARG A 208 12.75 5.59 2.43
CA ARG A 208 12.90 4.69 1.27
C ARG A 208 13.79 5.28 0.17
N TYR A 209 14.18 6.54 0.27
CA TYR A 209 15.13 7.24 -0.59
C TYR A 209 16.46 7.41 0.15
N VAL A 210 17.14 6.30 0.46
CA VAL A 210 18.57 6.39 0.76
C VAL A 210 19.27 6.61 -0.57
N GLU A 211 19.76 7.83 -0.78
CA GLU A 211 20.65 8.18 -1.89
C GLU A 211 21.91 7.30 -1.80
N LYS A 212 21.92 6.17 -2.51
CA LYS A 212 23.16 5.46 -2.80
C LYS A 212 23.90 6.28 -3.85
N VAL A 213 24.73 7.22 -3.40
CA VAL A 213 25.78 7.78 -4.25
C VAL A 213 26.81 6.68 -4.49
N VAL A 214 26.56 5.84 -5.48
CA VAL A 214 27.56 4.94 -6.06
C VAL A 214 28.02 5.61 -7.33
N LYS A 215 29.22 6.18 -7.33
CA LYS A 215 29.90 6.57 -8.57
C LYS A 215 30.28 5.29 -9.33
N PRO A 216 29.83 5.06 -10.57
CA PRO A 216 30.31 3.94 -11.34
C PRO A 216 31.58 4.34 -12.10
N GLU A 217 32.67 3.61 -11.85
CA GLU A 217 33.77 3.48 -12.79
C GLU A 217 33.27 2.61 -13.96
N TYR A 218 33.40 3.10 -15.19
CA TYR A 218 32.78 2.49 -16.37
C TYR A 218 33.76 1.57 -17.09
N THR A 219 33.39 0.29 -17.24
CA THR A 219 33.95 -0.60 -18.27
C THR A 219 32.84 -1.16 -19.15
N PRO A 220 32.87 -0.91 -20.48
CA PRO A 220 31.84 -1.37 -21.38
C PRO A 220 31.99 -2.86 -21.68
N GLY A 221 31.01 -3.65 -21.27
CA GLY A 221 30.86 -5.06 -21.63
C GLY A 221 29.38 -5.40 -21.76
N LEU A 222 28.98 -5.73 -22.98
CA LEU A 222 27.62 -6.08 -23.37
C LEU A 222 27.30 -7.50 -22.89
N THR A 223 26.64 -7.66 -21.73
CA THR A 223 25.90 -8.87 -21.31
C THR A 223 25.28 -8.60 -19.95
N VAL A 224 24.04 -8.12 -19.89
CA VAL A 224 23.29 -8.11 -18.62
C VAL A 224 22.28 -9.23 -18.68
N THR A 225 22.66 -10.39 -18.16
CA THR A 225 21.72 -11.37 -17.62
C THR A 225 20.86 -10.69 -16.55
N PRO A 226 19.57 -11.05 -16.41
CA PRO A 226 18.68 -10.45 -15.41
C PRO A 226 19.36 -10.49 -14.04
N HIS A 227 19.47 -9.32 -13.41
CA HIS A 227 20.11 -9.21 -12.11
C HIS A 227 19.16 -9.78 -11.04
N VAL A 228 19.69 -10.49 -10.03
CA VAL A 228 18.93 -11.11 -8.93
C VAL A 228 18.05 -10.12 -8.14
N THR A 229 18.26 -8.81 -8.35
CA THR A 229 17.46 -7.75 -7.73
C THR A 229 16.42 -7.11 -8.66
N ASP A 230 16.17 -7.68 -9.84
CA ASP A 230 15.06 -7.26 -10.69
C ASP A 230 13.75 -7.76 -10.06
N ARG A 231 12.93 -6.82 -9.58
CA ARG A 231 11.83 -7.06 -8.61
C ARG A 231 10.45 -6.73 -9.18
N HIS A 232 10.25 -6.79 -10.50
CA HIS A 232 8.96 -6.51 -11.11
C HIS A 232 8.15 -7.77 -11.40
N ALA A 233 6.86 -7.74 -11.03
CA ALA A 233 5.88 -8.75 -11.41
C ALA A 233 5.32 -8.46 -12.82
N PRO A 234 4.90 -9.47 -13.60
CA PRO A 234 4.37 -9.29 -14.97
C PRO A 234 3.11 -8.40 -15.08
N SER A 235 2.44 -8.10 -13.97
CA SER A 235 1.20 -7.33 -13.89
C SER A 235 1.38 -5.92 -13.30
N ASP A 236 2.62 -5.49 -13.02
CA ASP A 236 2.91 -4.13 -12.54
C ASP A 236 2.69 -3.09 -13.65
N VAL A 237 1.83 -2.09 -13.40
CA VAL A 237 1.64 -0.93 -14.29
C VAL A 237 2.73 0.16 -14.12
N GLY A 238 3.77 -0.14 -13.36
CA GLY A 238 4.92 0.74 -13.15
C GLY A 238 6.12 0.30 -13.98
N GLY A 239 6.35 0.98 -15.11
CA GLY A 239 7.69 1.09 -15.69
C GLY A 239 7.96 0.32 -16.98
N ARG A 240 7.64 0.95 -18.13
CA ARG A 240 8.61 1.09 -19.23
C ARG A 240 8.51 2.50 -19.78
N ILE A 241 9.38 3.42 -19.34
CA ILE A 241 9.82 4.48 -20.25
C ILE A 241 10.99 3.90 -21.02
N ASP A 242 10.78 3.77 -22.33
CA ASP A 242 11.81 3.42 -23.29
C ASP A 242 12.86 4.54 -23.36
N MET A 243 14.03 4.27 -22.78
CA MET A 243 15.18 5.19 -22.80
C MET A 243 15.92 5.23 -24.14
N THR A 244 15.55 4.42 -25.13
CA THR A 244 16.05 4.60 -26.51
C THR A 244 15.37 5.78 -27.22
N LYS A 245 14.31 6.35 -26.63
CA LYS A 245 13.70 7.61 -27.07
C LYS A 245 13.99 8.74 -26.08
N SER A 246 15.24 9.18 -26.04
CA SER A 246 15.58 10.45 -25.40
C SER A 246 15.15 11.62 -26.30
N TRP A 247 14.09 12.34 -25.91
CA TRP A 247 13.94 13.74 -26.32
C TRP A 247 14.89 14.57 -25.43
N ARG A 248 15.97 15.11 -26.00
CA ARG A 248 16.89 16.02 -25.33
C ARG A 248 16.63 17.43 -25.82
N LEU A 249 16.11 18.31 -24.97
CA LEU A 249 16.24 19.75 -25.19
C LEU A 249 17.67 20.14 -24.77
N SER A 250 18.55 20.37 -25.74
CA SER A 250 19.90 20.88 -25.50
C SER A 250 19.82 22.41 -25.49
N ILE A 251 19.96 23.03 -24.31
CA ILE A 251 20.21 24.47 -24.22
C ILE A 251 21.74 24.65 -24.21
N PRO A 252 22.34 25.28 -25.22
CA PRO A 252 23.78 25.52 -25.26
C PRO A 252 24.22 26.51 -24.17
N ASP A 253 25.43 26.30 -23.67
CA ASP A 253 26.17 27.19 -22.77
C ASP A 253 26.27 28.62 -23.37
N PRO A 254 25.90 29.70 -22.63
CA PRO A 254 25.71 31.04 -23.20
C PRO A 254 26.96 31.74 -23.73
N VAL A 255 28.14 31.12 -23.68
CA VAL A 255 29.40 31.78 -24.09
C VAL A 255 29.88 31.35 -25.49
N SER A 256 29.26 30.35 -26.12
CA SER A 256 29.58 29.93 -27.50
C SER A 256 28.52 30.29 -28.54
N GLY A 257 27.56 31.16 -28.20
CA GLY A 257 26.34 31.40 -28.99
C GLY A 257 26.10 32.84 -29.46
N GLN A 258 27.08 33.74 -29.43
CA GLN A 258 26.83 35.15 -29.83
C GLN A 258 26.32 35.27 -31.29
N GLY A 259 26.75 34.41 -32.22
CA GLY A 259 26.29 34.47 -33.61
C GLY A 259 24.85 33.98 -33.85
N ALA A 260 24.37 33.01 -33.06
CA ALA A 260 23.06 32.39 -33.28
C ALA A 260 21.91 33.22 -32.68
N TYR A 261 22.17 33.97 -31.60
CA TYR A 261 21.18 34.84 -30.96
C TYR A 261 20.90 36.12 -31.78
N ASP A 262 21.91 36.71 -32.41
CA ASP A 262 21.75 37.90 -33.26
C ASP A 262 21.03 37.58 -34.58
N THR A 263 21.29 36.38 -35.14
CA THR A 263 20.59 35.88 -36.33
C THR A 263 19.11 35.56 -36.03
N ALA A 264 18.80 35.09 -34.82
CA ALA A 264 17.41 34.85 -34.40
C ALA A 264 16.63 36.17 -34.15
N ARG A 265 17.31 37.23 -33.68
CA ARG A 265 16.72 38.57 -33.53
C ARG A 265 16.45 39.26 -34.87
N SER A 266 17.29 39.09 -35.88
CA SER A 266 17.04 39.67 -37.22
C SER A 266 15.84 39.02 -37.90
N VAL A 267 15.70 37.69 -37.79
CA VAL A 267 14.59 36.94 -38.42
C VAL A 267 13.25 37.20 -37.73
N GLN A 268 13.23 37.42 -36.40
CA GLN A 268 12.00 37.82 -35.69
C GLN A 268 11.66 39.31 -35.87
N GLY A 269 12.65 40.16 -36.15
CA GLY A 269 12.41 41.56 -36.52
C GLY A 269 11.77 41.72 -37.91
N GLU A 270 12.15 40.88 -38.88
CA GLU A 270 11.56 40.89 -40.23
C GLU A 270 10.14 40.27 -40.26
N ALA A 271 9.89 39.24 -39.45
CA ALA A 271 8.55 38.63 -39.36
C ALA A 271 7.50 39.56 -38.69
N SER A 272 7.93 40.52 -37.88
CA SER A 272 7.05 41.55 -37.31
C SER A 272 6.79 42.73 -38.26
N GLN A 273 7.62 42.96 -39.28
CA GLN A 273 7.41 44.01 -40.28
C GLN A 273 6.58 43.54 -41.48
N ALA A 274 6.60 42.23 -41.79
CA ALA A 274 5.77 41.66 -42.86
C ALA A 274 4.29 41.42 -42.47
N ALA A 275 3.97 41.42 -41.17
CA ALA A 275 2.60 41.28 -40.68
C ALA A 275 1.86 42.63 -40.54
N ASP A 276 2.59 43.75 -40.48
CA ASP A 276 2.02 45.12 -40.43
C ASP A 276 1.89 45.77 -41.83
N SER A 277 2.49 45.19 -42.89
CA SER A 277 2.48 45.77 -44.24
C SER A 277 1.46 45.16 -45.21
N VAL A 278 0.50 44.34 -44.74
CA VAL A 278 -0.57 43.76 -45.59
C VAL A 278 -1.96 44.32 -45.22
N SER A 279 -2.02 45.30 -44.32
CA SER A 279 -3.22 46.10 -44.03
C SER A 279 -3.22 47.50 -44.65
N GLU A 280 -2.23 47.85 -45.48
CA GLU A 280 -2.16 49.16 -46.15
C GLU A 280 -1.68 49.03 -47.61
N ASP A 281 -2.55 48.56 -48.51
CA ASP A 281 -2.60 49.14 -49.86
C ASP A 281 -4.02 49.00 -50.43
N GLU A 282 -4.83 50.01 -50.10
CA GLU A 282 -6.08 50.33 -50.79
C GLU A 282 -5.80 50.64 -52.27
N GLY A 283 -6.82 50.46 -53.11
CA GLY A 283 -6.68 50.54 -54.56
C GLY A 283 -6.34 51.92 -55.14
N ALA A 284 -5.91 51.91 -56.41
CA ALA A 284 -6.06 53.02 -57.34
C ALA A 284 -5.80 52.58 -58.80
N THR A 285 -6.75 52.94 -59.70
CA THR A 285 -6.55 53.34 -61.12
C THR A 285 -6.09 52.28 -62.14
N SER A 286 -6.69 52.09 -63.32
CA SER A 286 -7.55 52.92 -64.18
C SER A 286 -8.48 52.06 -65.04
#